data_AF-A0A952QHK9-F1
#
_entry.id   AF-A0A952QHK9-F1
#
_cell.length_a   1.000
_cell.length_b   1.000
_cell.length_c   1.000
_cell.angle_alpha   90.00
_cell.angle_beta   90.00
_cell.angle_gamma   90.00
#
_symmetry.space_group_name_H-M   'P 1'
#
loop_
_entity.id
_entity.type
_entity.pdbx_description
1 polymer ?
#
loop_
_entity_poly.entity_id
_entity_poly.type
_entity_poly.pdbx_seq_one_letter_code
_entity_poly.pdbx_strand_id
1 'polypeptide(L)'
;MITCNLTKPESTFDTIRKAYKDLKPTDAALLATALVEAGRMADAVYDDQSYTWTGDQYDNMANAVAREVTQVQDTVEDTKKAKAKAAEEEAVTLTVKLRPSMKAGERILGNRNDLKTLMGDILQEGVEFLFSSTDIGWHWTLERVNWATRSGGEMKRHIKFRADFVEPHVGMELGPGGKKKKK
;
A
#
# COMPACT_ATOMS: atom_id res chain seq x y z
N MET A 1 10.23 -11.99 11.22
CA MET A 1 9.56 -11.31 10.09
C MET A 1 8.88 -12.32 9.18
N ILE A 2 7.56 -12.21 9.06
CA ILE A 2 6.73 -13.08 8.22
C ILE A 2 6.57 -12.47 6.82
N THR A 3 6.57 -13.30 5.79
CA THR A 3 6.21 -12.88 4.43
C THR A 3 4.70 -13.09 4.21
N CYS A 4 3.98 -12.02 3.90
CA CYS A 4 2.57 -12.01 3.59
C CYS A 4 2.37 -11.71 2.10
N ASN A 5 1.85 -12.67 1.35
CA ASN A 5 1.54 -12.49 -0.06
C ASN A 5 0.08 -12.04 -0.23
N LEU A 6 -0.10 -10.78 -0.63
CA LEU A 6 -1.41 -10.18 -0.84
C LEU A 6 -2.08 -10.68 -2.12
N THR A 7 -1.29 -11.03 -3.14
CA THR A 7 -1.80 -11.54 -4.42
C THR A 7 -2.18 -13.01 -4.34
N LYS A 8 -1.44 -13.79 -3.53
CA LYS A 8 -1.59 -15.25 -3.35
C LYS A 8 -1.77 -15.61 -1.87
N PRO A 9 -2.97 -15.40 -1.29
CA PRO A 9 -3.23 -15.60 0.14
C PRO A 9 -2.89 -17.01 0.65
N GLU A 10 -2.98 -18.03 -0.19
CA GLU A 10 -2.60 -19.41 0.12
C GLU A 10 -1.11 -19.55 0.48
N SER A 11 -0.24 -18.75 -0.14
CA SER A 11 1.19 -18.72 0.21
C SER A 11 1.43 -18.11 1.58
N THR A 12 0.57 -17.17 2.00
CA THR A 12 0.59 -16.60 3.36
C THR A 12 0.21 -17.68 4.37
N PHE A 13 -0.84 -18.47 4.09
CA PHE A 13 -1.24 -19.59 4.95
C PHE A 13 -0.10 -20.58 5.18
N ASP A 14 0.60 -21.00 4.12
CA ASP A 14 1.76 -21.90 4.24
C ASP A 14 2.88 -21.30 5.09
N THR A 15 3.08 -19.98 5.00
CA THR A 15 4.08 -19.26 5.80
C THR A 15 3.68 -19.24 7.28
N ILE A 16 2.41 -18.97 7.59
CA ILE A 16 1.88 -19.02 8.97
C ILE A 16 1.98 -20.43 9.54
N ARG A 17 1.63 -21.47 8.78
CA ARG A 17 1.72 -22.87 9.23
C ARG A 17 3.16 -23.30 9.55
N LYS A 18 4.14 -22.75 8.84
CA LYS A 18 5.57 -22.99 9.11
C LYS A 18 6.07 -22.25 10.35
N ALA A 19 5.63 -21.00 10.53
CA ALA A 19 6.03 -20.15 11.65
C ALA A 19 5.38 -20.59 12.97
N TYR A 20 4.10 -20.96 12.94
CA TYR A 20 3.29 -21.33 14.10
C TYR A 20 2.75 -22.75 13.96
N LYS A 21 3.62 -23.74 14.20
CA LYS A 21 3.31 -25.16 14.00
C LYS A 21 2.19 -25.68 14.90
N ASP A 22 2.09 -25.12 16.10
CA ASP A 22 1.11 -25.51 17.11
C ASP A 22 -0.28 -24.90 16.85
N LEU A 23 -0.37 -23.91 15.95
CA LEU A 23 -1.62 -23.28 15.57
C LEU A 23 -2.46 -24.24 14.73
N LYS A 24 -3.72 -24.44 15.14
CA LYS A 24 -4.67 -25.27 14.39
C LYS A 24 -4.76 -24.76 12.94
N PRO A 25 -4.89 -25.64 11.92
CA PRO A 25 -4.97 -25.21 10.53
C PRO A 25 -6.05 -24.16 10.25
N THR A 26 -7.21 -24.26 10.91
CA THR A 26 -8.30 -23.28 10.79
C THR A 26 -7.91 -21.91 11.33
N ASP A 27 -7.19 -21.88 12.44
CA ASP A 27 -6.75 -20.64 13.09
C ASP A 27 -5.60 -19.99 12.31
N ALA A 28 -4.70 -20.81 11.75
CA ALA A 28 -3.66 -20.37 10.84
C ALA A 28 -4.24 -19.78 9.54
N ALA A 29 -5.31 -20.38 9.00
CA ALA A 29 -6.01 -19.84 7.84
C ALA A 29 -6.66 -18.49 8.18
N LEU A 30 -7.35 -18.40 9.31
CA LEU A 30 -8.01 -17.17 9.75
C LEU A 30 -7.00 -16.03 9.99
N LEU A 31 -5.86 -16.34 10.63
CA LEU A 31 -4.76 -15.40 10.86
C LEU A 31 -4.12 -14.95 9.54
N ALA A 32 -3.88 -15.88 8.60
CA ALA A 32 -3.36 -15.56 7.29
C ALA A 32 -4.30 -14.62 6.51
N THR A 33 -5.61 -14.88 6.52
CA THR A 33 -6.61 -14.00 5.91
C THR A 33 -6.63 -12.63 6.57
N ALA A 34 -6.55 -12.56 7.89
CA ALA A 34 -6.51 -11.29 8.62
C ALA A 34 -5.27 -10.46 8.27
N LEU A 35 -4.09 -11.07 8.14
CA LEU A 35 -2.86 -10.39 7.72
C LEU A 35 -2.93 -9.89 6.27
N VAL A 36 -3.50 -10.70 5.37
CA VAL A 36 -3.72 -10.28 3.98
C VAL A 36 -4.66 -9.08 3.94
N GLU A 37 -5.76 -9.12 4.68
CA GLU A 37 -6.71 -8.01 4.74
C GLU A 37 -6.08 -6.75 5.35
N ALA A 38 -5.29 -6.89 6.41
CA ALA A 38 -4.55 -5.78 7.01
C ALA A 38 -3.59 -5.10 6.02
N GLY A 39 -2.95 -5.86 5.13
CA GLY A 39 -2.07 -5.32 4.09
C GLY A 39 -2.83 -4.70 2.91
N ARG A 40 -3.92 -5.32 2.44
CA ARG A 40 -4.74 -4.80 1.32
C ARG A 40 -5.46 -3.51 1.71
N MET A 41 -5.96 -3.45 2.94
CA MET A 41 -6.66 -2.32 3.52
C MET A 41 -5.73 -1.40 4.33
N ALA A 42 -4.42 -1.42 4.05
CA ALA A 42 -3.44 -0.61 4.76
C ALA A 42 -3.86 0.86 4.78
N ASP A 43 -3.65 1.51 5.92
CA ASP A 43 -3.92 2.92 6.11
C ASP A 43 -2.81 3.74 5.45
N ALA A 44 -3.16 4.79 4.72
CA ALA A 44 -2.17 5.69 4.15
C ALA A 44 -1.66 6.64 5.24
N VAL A 45 -0.36 6.90 5.24
CA VAL A 45 0.28 7.86 6.15
C VAL A 45 0.78 9.02 5.30
N TYR A 46 0.33 10.23 5.61
CA TYR A 46 0.72 11.44 4.91
C TYR A 46 0.74 12.60 5.91
N ASP A 47 1.82 13.38 5.95
CA ASP A 47 2.03 14.47 6.93
C ASP A 47 1.70 14.08 8.39
N ASP A 48 2.20 12.92 8.83
CA ASP A 48 1.93 12.32 10.15
C ASP A 48 0.44 12.02 10.46
N GLN A 49 -0.45 12.20 9.48
CA GLN A 49 -1.85 11.80 9.55
C GLN A 49 -2.05 10.43 8.92
N SER A 50 -2.92 9.63 9.55
CA SER A 50 -3.29 8.31 9.06
C SER A 50 -4.70 8.35 8.45
N TYR A 51 -4.81 7.92 7.20
CA TYR A 51 -6.05 7.88 6.43
C TYR A 51 -6.47 6.42 6.25
N THR A 52 -7.52 6.03 6.97
CA THR A 52 -8.08 4.68 6.84
C THR A 52 -8.75 4.50 5.48
N TRP A 53 -8.54 3.37 4.82
CA TRP A 53 -9.19 3.07 3.55
C TRP A 53 -10.71 2.86 3.73
N THR A 54 -11.45 3.96 3.63
CA THR A 54 -12.90 4.06 3.76
C THR A 54 -13.39 5.15 2.80
N GLY A 55 -14.65 5.07 2.38
CA GLY A 55 -15.23 6.06 1.46
C GLY A 55 -15.10 7.50 1.98
N ASP A 56 -15.30 7.71 3.28
CA ASP A 56 -15.29 9.03 3.91
C ASP A 56 -13.91 9.69 3.95
N GLN A 57 -12.84 8.89 3.87
CA GLN A 57 -11.46 9.40 3.90
C GLN A 57 -10.88 9.67 2.52
N TYR A 58 -11.59 9.26 1.46
CA TYR A 58 -11.12 9.42 0.08
C TYR A 58 -10.80 10.88 -0.24
N ASP A 59 -11.73 11.79 0.04
CA ASP A 59 -11.53 13.21 -0.24
C ASP A 59 -10.41 13.82 0.60
N ASN A 60 -10.31 13.44 1.88
CA ASN A 60 -9.25 13.93 2.77
C ASN A 60 -7.87 13.52 2.27
N MET A 61 -7.69 12.25 1.93
CA MET A 61 -6.43 11.72 1.42
C MET A 61 -6.09 12.31 0.04
N ALA A 62 -7.07 12.37 -0.87
CA ALA A 62 -6.86 12.94 -2.19
C ALA A 62 -6.47 14.43 -2.12
N ASN A 63 -7.09 15.20 -1.22
CA ASN A 63 -6.75 16.61 -1.02
C ASN A 63 -5.38 16.80 -0.35
N ALA A 64 -4.98 15.90 0.54
CA ALA A 64 -3.65 15.92 1.15
C ALA A 64 -2.56 15.71 0.09
N VAL A 65 -2.71 14.68 -0.75
CA VAL A 65 -1.82 14.37 -1.87
C VAL A 65 -1.87 15.42 -2.98
N ALA A 66 -3.02 16.08 -3.20
CA ALA A 66 -3.17 17.11 -4.23
C ALA A 66 -2.15 18.24 -4.08
N ARG A 67 -1.71 18.55 -2.84
CA ARG A 67 -0.68 19.57 -2.59
C ARG A 67 0.67 19.17 -3.17
N GLU A 68 1.12 17.95 -2.91
CA GLU A 68 2.37 17.40 -3.45
C GLU A 68 2.26 17.26 -4.98
N VAL A 69 1.10 16.81 -5.48
CA VAL A 69 0.81 16.76 -6.91
C VAL A 69 1.02 18.13 -7.55
N THR A 70 0.41 19.20 -7.03
CA THR A 70 0.55 20.55 -7.57
C THR A 70 1.99 21.05 -7.47
N GLN A 71 2.65 20.89 -6.33
CA GLN A 71 4.05 21.30 -6.15
C GLN A 71 4.98 20.65 -7.20
N VAL A 72 4.77 19.37 -7.46
CA VAL A 72 5.52 18.62 -8.47
C VAL A 72 5.25 19.13 -9.89
N GLN A 73 4.03 19.56 -10.20
CA GLN A 73 3.70 20.16 -11.50
C GLN A 73 4.28 21.57 -11.65
N ASP A 74 4.41 22.34 -10.56
CA ASP A 74 4.92 23.72 -10.59
C ASP A 74 6.44 23.77 -10.68
N THR A 75 7.16 22.91 -9.95
CA THR A 75 8.64 22.85 -9.92
C THR A 75 9.24 22.56 -11.30
N VAL A 76 8.46 22.01 -12.23
CA VAL A 76 8.91 21.66 -13.58
C VAL A 76 9.06 22.89 -14.50
N GLU A 77 8.44 24.03 -14.21
CA GLU A 77 8.57 25.22 -15.09
C GLU A 77 9.98 25.81 -15.15
N ASP A 78 10.78 25.67 -14.09
CA ASP A 78 12.13 26.25 -14.03
C ASP A 78 13.20 25.47 -14.82
N THR A 79 12.91 24.25 -15.28
CA THR A 79 13.91 23.40 -15.97
C THR A 79 13.87 23.49 -17.50
N LYS A 80 12.96 24.28 -18.09
CA LYS A 80 12.70 24.33 -19.54
C LYS A 80 13.80 24.94 -20.44
N LYS A 81 14.99 25.30 -19.93
CA LYS A 81 16.09 25.82 -20.78
C LYS A 81 17.15 24.80 -21.22
N ALA A 82 17.06 23.52 -20.84
CA ALA A 82 17.96 22.50 -21.37
C ALA A 82 17.23 21.19 -21.70
N LYS A 83 17.39 20.71 -22.94
CA LYS A 83 16.95 19.40 -23.47
C LYS A 83 15.50 19.30 -23.96
N ALA A 84 15.18 20.11 -24.98
CA ALA A 84 14.24 19.69 -26.01
C ALA A 84 14.86 18.58 -26.89
N LYS A 85 14.91 17.32 -26.42
CA LYS A 85 15.12 16.13 -27.30
C LYS A 85 14.89 14.73 -26.70
N ALA A 86 14.17 14.58 -25.58
CA ALA A 86 13.77 13.27 -25.07
C ALA A 86 12.35 13.35 -24.48
N ALA A 87 11.36 13.47 -25.35
CA ALA A 87 9.95 13.38 -24.98
C ALA A 87 9.52 11.90 -25.00
N GLU A 88 10.02 11.13 -24.04
CA GLU A 88 9.28 10.02 -23.47
C GLU A 88 8.73 10.56 -22.14
N GLU A 89 7.43 10.38 -21.90
CA GLU A 89 6.70 10.88 -20.74
C GLU A 89 7.42 10.52 -19.43
N GLU A 90 8.16 11.47 -18.86
CA GLU A 90 8.85 11.27 -17.59
C GLU A 90 7.81 11.36 -16.46
N ALA A 91 7.05 10.28 -16.29
CA ALA A 91 6.03 10.17 -15.25
C ALA A 91 6.68 10.40 -13.88
N VAL A 92 6.12 11.33 -13.11
CA VAL A 92 6.63 11.60 -11.77
C VAL A 92 6.05 10.58 -10.81
N THR A 93 6.92 9.93 -10.03
CA THR A 93 6.50 8.91 -9.07
C THR A 93 6.35 9.52 -7.67
N LEU A 94 5.13 9.49 -7.13
CA LEU A 94 4.83 9.85 -5.73
C LEU A 94 4.74 8.59 -4.88
N THR A 95 5.25 8.65 -3.65
CA THR A 95 5.26 7.49 -2.74
C THR A 95 4.15 7.60 -1.71
N VAL A 96 3.24 6.63 -1.71
CA VAL A 96 2.21 6.49 -0.69
C VAL A 96 2.79 5.65 0.44
N LYS A 97 3.00 6.27 1.60
CA LYS A 97 3.43 5.56 2.81
C LYS A 97 2.24 4.82 3.39
N LEU A 98 2.44 3.57 3.79
CA LEU A 98 1.37 2.66 4.21
C LEU A 98 1.67 2.02 5.55
N ARG A 99 0.66 1.92 6.40
CA ARG A 99 0.70 1.14 7.64
C ARG A 99 -0.36 0.03 7.58
N PRO A 100 -0.06 -1.24 7.90
CA PRO A 100 -1.07 -2.29 7.89
C PRO A 100 -2.23 -1.95 8.83
N SER A 101 -3.46 -2.17 8.38
CA SER A 101 -4.64 -1.81 9.15
C SER A 101 -4.98 -2.90 10.16
N MET A 102 -4.65 -2.63 11.44
CA MET A 102 -5.06 -3.48 12.56
C MET A 102 -6.57 -3.71 12.55
N LYS A 103 -7.34 -2.63 12.35
CA LYS A 103 -8.81 -2.67 12.33
C LYS A 103 -9.35 -3.60 11.25
N ALA A 104 -8.75 -3.59 10.06
CA ALA A 104 -9.18 -4.44 8.96
C ALA A 104 -8.91 -5.93 9.26
N GLY A 105 -7.74 -6.25 9.82
CA GLY A 105 -7.40 -7.60 10.25
C GLY A 105 -8.28 -8.10 11.40
N GLU A 106 -8.50 -7.28 12.43
CA GLU A 106 -9.33 -7.64 13.58
C GLU A 106 -10.78 -7.94 13.21
N ARG A 107 -11.31 -7.28 12.18
CA ARG A 107 -12.65 -7.55 11.64
C ARG A 107 -12.76 -8.99 11.11
N ILE A 108 -11.70 -9.51 10.50
CA ILE A 108 -11.66 -10.92 10.04
C ILE A 108 -11.63 -11.87 11.22
N LEU A 109 -10.88 -11.53 12.27
CA LEU A 109 -10.71 -12.37 13.46
C LEU A 109 -11.96 -12.37 14.38
N GLY A 110 -12.88 -11.42 14.22
CA GLY A 110 -14.14 -11.38 14.95
C GLY A 110 -13.93 -11.32 16.47
N ASN A 111 -14.39 -12.34 17.20
CA ASN A 111 -14.28 -12.41 18.67
C ASN A 111 -13.02 -13.17 19.17
N ARG A 112 -12.12 -13.58 18.26
CA ARG A 112 -10.90 -14.34 18.59
C ARG A 112 -9.79 -13.43 19.11
N ASN A 113 -9.91 -12.98 20.36
CA ASN A 113 -8.93 -12.08 20.99
C ASN A 113 -7.52 -12.69 21.11
N ASP A 114 -7.42 -14.01 21.21
CA ASP A 114 -6.18 -14.77 21.15
C ASP A 114 -5.45 -14.54 19.82
N LEU A 115 -6.17 -14.67 18.70
CA LEU A 115 -5.60 -14.46 17.36
C LEU A 115 -5.34 -12.99 17.06
N LYS A 116 -6.14 -12.07 17.62
CA LYS A 116 -5.90 -10.63 17.49
C LYS A 116 -4.59 -10.23 18.15
N THR A 117 -4.33 -10.77 19.34
CA THR A 117 -3.08 -10.57 20.07
C THR A 117 -1.91 -11.08 19.24
N LEU A 118 -2.00 -12.32 18.75
CA LEU A 118 -0.95 -12.91 17.90
C LEU A 118 -0.73 -12.13 16.60
N MET A 119 -1.80 -11.62 15.97
CA MET A 119 -1.68 -10.76 14.79
C MET A 119 -0.99 -9.44 15.12
N GLY A 120 -1.32 -8.84 16.27
CA GLY A 120 -0.67 -7.63 16.77
C GLY A 120 0.83 -7.84 16.99
N ASP A 121 1.22 -8.97 17.60
CA ASP A 121 2.62 -9.33 17.82
C ASP A 121 3.36 -9.49 16.48
N ILE A 122 2.76 -10.20 15.51
CA ILE A 122 3.32 -10.37 14.15
C ILE A 122 3.54 -9.01 13.48
N LEU A 123 2.56 -8.12 13.58
CA LEU A 123 2.65 -6.81 12.96
C LEU A 123 3.69 -5.92 13.67
N GLN A 124 3.80 -6.00 14.99
CA GLN A 124 4.82 -5.28 15.74
C GLN A 124 6.25 -5.75 15.39
N GLU A 125 6.45 -7.04 15.12
CA GLU A 125 7.75 -7.57 14.64
C GLU A 125 8.09 -7.17 13.20
N GLY A 126 7.11 -6.70 12.44
CA GLY A 126 7.25 -6.38 11.02
C GLY A 126 6.92 -7.55 10.09
N VAL A 127 6.33 -7.19 8.95
CA VAL A 127 5.84 -8.11 7.91
C VAL A 127 6.33 -7.63 6.56
N GLU A 128 6.82 -8.56 5.74
CA GLU A 128 7.14 -8.33 4.32
C GLU A 128 5.87 -8.58 3.50
N PHE A 129 5.26 -7.54 2.97
CA PHE A 129 4.08 -7.63 2.10
C PHE A 129 4.50 -7.74 0.63
N LEU A 130 4.20 -8.87 0.00
CA LEU A 130 4.33 -9.07 -1.43
C LEU A 130 3.01 -8.71 -2.11
N PHE A 131 3.01 -7.78 -3.05
CA PHE A 131 1.78 -7.26 -3.64
C PHE A 131 1.93 -6.92 -5.12
N SER A 132 0.82 -6.91 -5.86
CA SER A 132 0.70 -6.30 -7.18
C SER A 132 0.14 -4.89 -7.07
N SER A 133 0.25 -4.10 -8.14
CA SER A 133 -0.23 -2.71 -8.16
C SER A 133 -1.73 -2.55 -7.83
N THR A 134 -2.52 -3.62 -7.95
CA THR A 134 -3.97 -3.60 -7.69
C THR A 134 -4.37 -4.16 -6.33
N ASP A 135 -3.46 -4.73 -5.55
CA ASP A 135 -3.80 -5.39 -4.28
C ASP A 135 -4.04 -4.40 -3.13
N ILE A 136 -3.48 -3.20 -3.20
CA ILE A 136 -3.54 -2.21 -2.12
C ILE A 136 -4.58 -1.15 -2.47
N GLY A 137 -5.54 -0.95 -1.57
CA GLY A 137 -6.66 -0.02 -1.77
C GLY A 137 -6.21 1.39 -2.13
N TRP A 138 -5.42 2.04 -1.28
CA TRP A 138 -4.96 3.42 -1.53
C TRP A 138 -4.14 3.58 -2.80
N HIS A 139 -3.22 2.65 -3.07
CA HIS A 139 -2.41 2.68 -4.29
C HIS A 139 -3.31 2.59 -5.54
N TRP A 140 -4.23 1.62 -5.56
CA TRP A 140 -5.17 1.43 -6.65
C TRP A 140 -6.11 2.62 -6.86
N THR A 141 -6.55 3.24 -5.76
CA THR A 141 -7.46 4.38 -5.76
C THR A 141 -6.77 5.66 -6.26
N LEU A 142 -5.57 5.98 -5.78
CA LEU A 142 -4.85 7.21 -6.13
C LEU A 142 -4.40 7.23 -7.60
N GLU A 143 -4.06 6.07 -8.17
CA GLU A 143 -3.81 5.88 -9.61
C GLU A 143 -5.03 6.20 -10.50
N ARG A 144 -6.24 6.19 -9.92
CA ARG A 144 -7.51 6.44 -10.65
C ARG A 144 -8.12 7.81 -10.39
N VAL A 145 -7.51 8.60 -9.52
CA VAL A 145 -7.95 9.97 -9.28
C VAL A 145 -7.71 10.78 -10.56
N ASN A 146 -8.73 11.52 -11.00
CA ASN A 146 -8.55 12.52 -12.06
C ASN A 146 -7.83 13.75 -11.48
N TRP A 147 -6.50 13.69 -11.49
CA TRP A 147 -5.66 14.74 -10.91
C TRP A 147 -5.80 16.08 -11.63
N ALA A 148 -6.05 16.12 -12.93
CA ALA A 148 -6.31 17.36 -13.66
C ALA A 148 -7.53 18.11 -13.11
N THR A 149 -8.60 17.37 -12.81
CA THR A 149 -9.82 17.95 -12.21
C THR A 149 -9.56 18.38 -10.76
N ARG A 150 -8.82 17.59 -9.99
CA ARG A 150 -8.54 17.87 -8.57
C ARG A 150 -7.55 19.01 -8.35
N SER A 151 -6.56 19.17 -9.22
CA SER A 151 -5.58 20.27 -9.17
C SER A 151 -6.10 21.56 -9.81
N GLY A 152 -7.25 21.52 -10.49
CA GLY A 152 -7.87 22.68 -11.12
C GLY A 152 -7.17 23.15 -12.40
N GLY A 153 -6.40 22.27 -13.06
CA GLY A 153 -5.61 22.63 -14.24
C GLY A 153 -5.10 21.44 -15.05
N GLU A 154 -4.48 21.75 -16.19
CA GLU A 154 -3.88 20.74 -17.05
C GLU A 154 -2.61 20.15 -16.40
N MET A 155 -2.49 18.82 -16.41
CA MET A 155 -1.34 18.11 -15.87
C MET A 155 -0.19 18.18 -16.88
N LYS A 156 0.92 18.79 -16.49
CA LYS A 156 2.14 18.91 -17.33
C LYS A 156 2.88 17.58 -17.45
N ARG A 157 2.73 16.68 -16.47
CA ARG A 157 3.30 15.32 -16.45
C ARG A 157 2.33 14.32 -15.87
N HIS A 158 2.40 13.07 -16.36
CA HIS A 158 1.71 11.93 -15.75
C HIS A 158 2.24 11.67 -14.33
N ILE A 159 1.34 11.35 -13.40
CA ILE A 159 1.68 11.00 -12.02
C ILE A 159 1.46 9.53 -11.81
N LYS A 160 2.48 8.86 -11.29
CA LYS A 160 2.44 7.46 -10.90
C LYS A 160 2.58 7.36 -9.39
N PHE A 161 1.86 6.46 -8.76
CA PHE A 161 1.98 6.20 -7.34
C PHE A 161 2.80 4.93 -7.11
N ARG A 162 3.49 4.91 -5.99
CA ARG A 162 4.19 3.73 -5.48
C ARG A 162 3.78 3.51 -4.04
N ALA A 163 3.32 2.30 -3.74
CA ALA A 163 3.09 1.85 -2.38
C ALA A 163 4.42 1.55 -1.68
N ASP A 164 4.59 2.08 -0.46
CA ASP A 164 5.72 1.78 0.40
C ASP A 164 5.26 1.62 1.85
N PHE A 165 5.54 0.47 2.45
CA PHE A 165 5.15 0.23 3.84
C PHE A 165 6.15 0.88 4.79
N VAL A 166 5.63 1.52 5.85
CA VAL A 166 6.47 2.14 6.89
C VAL A 166 7.09 1.07 7.79
N GLU A 167 8.29 1.35 8.29
CA GLU A 167 8.98 0.45 9.24
C GLU A 167 8.09 0.15 10.46
N PRO A 168 8.11 -1.09 10.98
CA PRO A 168 9.02 -2.19 10.65
C PRO A 168 8.58 -3.05 9.45
N HIS A 169 7.54 -2.66 8.72
CA HIS A 169 7.01 -3.42 7.59
C HIS A 169 7.76 -3.10 6.30
N VAL A 170 7.75 -4.05 5.36
CA VAL A 170 8.42 -3.90 4.06
C VAL A 170 7.44 -4.21 2.95
N GLY A 171 7.34 -3.31 1.98
CA GLY A 171 6.55 -3.52 0.77
C GLY A 171 7.39 -4.02 -0.40
N MET A 172 6.94 -5.07 -1.08
CA MET A 172 7.57 -5.56 -2.29
C MET A 172 6.56 -5.76 -3.43
N GLU A 173 6.65 -4.89 -4.42
CA GLU A 173 5.86 -5.00 -5.64
C GLU A 173 6.35 -6.18 -6.50
N LEU A 174 5.44 -7.08 -6.84
CA LEU A 174 5.65 -8.20 -7.74
C LEU A 174 5.46 -7.74 -9.19
N GLY A 175 6.36 -8.14 -10.07
CA GLY A 175 6.23 -7.93 -11.52
C GLY A 175 5.20 -8.86 -12.18
N PRO A 176 4.97 -8.70 -13.49
CA PRO A 176 4.12 -9.59 -14.27
C PRO A 176 4.52 -11.05 -14.06
N GLY A 177 3.56 -11.90 -13.66
CA GLY A 177 3.80 -13.31 -13.33
C GLY A 177 4.24 -13.60 -11.89
N GLY A 178 4.17 -12.63 -10.97
CA GLY A 178 4.40 -12.84 -9.53
C GLY A 178 5.88 -12.99 -9.14
N LYS A 179 6.80 -12.66 -10.03
CA LYS A 179 8.24 -12.63 -9.73
C LYS A 179 8.61 -11.30 -9.10
N LYS A 180 9.48 -11.32 -8.09
CA LYS A 180 10.03 -10.08 -7.48
C LYS A 180 10.56 -9.18 -8.58
N LYS A 181 10.05 -7.95 -8.68
CA LYS A 181 10.56 -6.97 -9.63
C LYS A 181 11.99 -6.64 -9.18
N LYS A 182 13.00 -7.00 -9.98
CA LYS A 182 14.38 -6.62 -9.66
C LYS A 182 14.43 -5.08 -9.67
N LYS A 183 14.85 -4.51 -8.54
CA LYS A 183 15.17 -3.08 -8.42
C LYS A 183 16.22 -2.70 -9.45
#